data_AF-A0A5A7TWW1-F1
#
_entry.id   AF-A0A5A7TWW1-F1
#
_cell.length_a   1.000
_cell.length_b   1.000
_cell.length_c   1.000
_cell.angle_alpha   90.00
_cell.angle_beta   90.00
_cell.angle_gamma   90.00
#
_symmetry.space_group_name_H-M   'P 1'
#
loop_
_entity.id
_entity.type
_entity.pdbx_description
1 polymer ?
#
loop_
_entity_poly.entity_id
_entity_poly.type
_entity_poly.pdbx_seq_one_letter_code
_entity_poly.pdbx_strand_id
1 'polypeptide(L)'
;MEIIREGPSVSRPPVLDGKNYSYWKPHMIFFIKTFDGKAWRVIVADYEPPMVIVNGVLVPKLEVDWTDAKEQASVGNARATNAIFNDVDLNVFKLINSCTTVKEA
;
A
#
# COMPACT_ATOMS: atom_id res chain seq x y z
N MET A 1 22.85 -5.70 27.69
CA MET A 1 22.12 -6.36 26.61
C MET A 1 22.55 -5.66 25.34
N GLU A 2 23.44 -6.28 24.57
CA GLU A 2 23.90 -5.71 23.31
C GLU A 2 22.76 -5.84 22.28
N ILE A 3 22.29 -4.70 21.77
CA ILE A 3 21.34 -4.67 20.68
C ILE A 3 22.16 -5.03 19.44
N ILE A 4 22.05 -6.28 18.99
CA ILE A 4 22.57 -6.70 17.68
C ILE A 4 21.88 -5.79 16.66
N ARG A 5 22.64 -4.87 16.09
CA ARG A 5 22.18 -4.01 15.00
C ARG A 5 22.10 -4.90 13.76
N GLU A 6 20.93 -5.50 13.53
CA GLU A 6 20.66 -6.19 12.28
C GLU A 6 20.99 -5.22 11.13
N GLY A 7 21.81 -5.68 10.18
CA GLY A 7 22.04 -4.94 8.95
C GLY A 7 20.70 -4.73 8.21
N PRO A 8 20.59 -3.73 7.33
CA PRO A 8 19.34 -3.45 6.63
C PRO A 8 18.90 -4.69 5.84
N SER A 9 17.86 -5.35 6.35
CA SER A 9 17.27 -6.52 5.70
C SER A 9 16.55 -6.06 4.44
N VAL A 10 16.84 -6.72 3.32
CA VAL A 10 16.06 -6.54 2.08
C VAL A 10 14.68 -7.19 2.15
N SER A 11 14.42 -8.06 3.14
CA SER A 11 13.15 -8.74 3.30
C SER A 11 12.17 -8.06 4.25
N ARG A 12 12.63 -7.09 5.05
CA ARG A 12 11.79 -6.35 6.02
C ARG A 12 12.25 -4.90 6.06
N PRO A 13 11.46 -3.94 5.57
CA PRO A 13 11.83 -2.54 5.66
C PRO A 13 11.81 -2.08 7.13
N PRO A 14 12.46 -0.95 7.46
CA PRO A 14 12.35 -0.38 8.79
C PRO A 14 10.89 -0.03 9.11
N VAL A 15 10.51 -0.07 10.38
CA VAL A 15 9.18 0.38 10.82
C VAL A 15 9.13 1.92 10.81
N LEU A 16 8.04 2.49 10.29
CA LEU A 16 7.78 3.93 10.40
C LEU A 16 7.16 4.25 11.76
N ASP A 17 7.92 4.92 12.62
CA ASP A 17 7.52 5.32 13.99
C ASP A 17 7.10 6.78 14.10
N GLY A 18 6.74 7.39 12.96
CA GLY A 18 6.49 8.83 12.83
C GLY A 18 7.76 9.69 12.75
N LYS A 19 8.96 9.10 12.81
CA LYS A 19 10.24 9.79 12.60
C LYS A 19 10.96 9.25 11.36
N ASN A 20 11.97 9.99 10.90
CA ASN A 20 12.89 9.54 9.83
C ASN A 20 12.21 9.01 8.56
N TYR A 21 11.10 9.63 8.14
CA TYR A 21 10.39 9.25 6.91
C TYR A 21 11.30 9.25 5.67
N SER A 22 12.30 10.13 5.61
CA SER A 22 13.31 10.17 4.55
C SER A 22 14.17 8.90 4.47
N TYR A 23 14.38 8.21 5.59
CA TYR A 23 15.05 6.90 5.63
C TYR A 23 14.08 5.78 5.29
N TRP A 24 12.86 5.81 5.86
CA TRP A 24 11.85 4.78 5.66
C TRP A 24 11.36 4.68 4.21
N LYS A 25 10.99 5.81 3.60
CA LYS A 25 10.36 5.88 2.26
C LYS A 25 11.14 5.14 1.17
N PRO A 26 12.45 5.38 0.94
CA PRO A 26 13.17 4.68 -0.12
C PRO A 26 13.25 3.17 0.13
N HIS A 27 13.35 2.73 1.39
CA HIS A 27 13.36 1.30 1.74
C HIS A 27 12.00 0.66 1.50
N MET A 28 10.90 1.31 1.87
CA MET A 28 9.54 0.84 1.57
C MET A 28 9.29 0.75 0.06
N ILE A 29 9.70 1.78 -0.71
CA ILE A 29 9.60 1.77 -2.17
C ILE A 29 10.36 0.58 -2.76
N PHE A 30 11.59 0.33 -2.30
CA PHE A 30 12.39 -0.80 -2.79
C PHE A 30 11.76 -2.13 -2.40
N PHE A 31 11.30 -2.25 -1.15
CA PHE A 31 10.63 -3.44 -0.64
C PHE A 31 9.40 -3.81 -1.48
N ILE A 32 8.46 -2.88 -1.71
CA ILE A 32 7.27 -3.14 -2.53
C ILE A 32 7.65 -3.54 -3.96
N LYS A 33 8.64 -2.87 -4.57
CA LYS A 33 9.12 -3.22 -5.92
C LYS A 33 9.63 -4.66 -6.01
N THR A 34 10.35 -5.13 -5.00
CA THR A 34 10.89 -6.49 -4.96
C THR A 34 9.88 -7.53 -4.49
N PHE A 35 8.98 -7.15 -3.60
CA PHE A 35 7.94 -8.02 -3.03
C PHE A 35 6.83 -8.29 -4.04
N ASP A 36 6.31 -7.24 -4.69
CA ASP A 36 5.30 -7.35 -5.72
C ASP A 36 5.40 -6.20 -6.74
N GLY A 37 6.05 -6.48 -7.87
CA GLY A 37 6.18 -5.53 -8.96
C GLY A 37 4.85 -5.09 -9.58
N LYS A 38 3.76 -5.86 -9.46
CA LYS A 38 2.42 -5.41 -9.89
C LYS A 38 1.86 -4.40 -8.89
N ALA A 39 2.00 -4.66 -7.59
CA ALA A 39 1.60 -3.72 -6.54
C ALA A 39 2.31 -2.36 -6.69
N TRP A 40 3.62 -2.37 -7.02
CA TRP A 40 4.35 -1.15 -7.33
C TRP A 40 3.76 -0.39 -8.54
N ARG A 41 3.41 -1.08 -9.63
CA ARG A 41 2.79 -0.43 -10.80
C ARG A 41 1.46 0.21 -10.46
N VAL A 42 0.68 -0.40 -9.56
CA VAL A 42 -0.60 0.13 -9.09
C VAL A 42 -0.40 1.42 -8.27
N ILE A 43 0.65 1.49 -7.44
CA ILE A 43 1.03 2.73 -6.76
C ILE A 43 1.36 3.83 -7.77
N VAL A 44 2.21 3.51 -8.77
CA VAL A 44 2.63 4.50 -9.79
C VAL A 44 1.47 4.93 -10.69
N ALA A 45 0.53 4.04 -10.95
CA ALA A 45 -0.64 4.31 -11.77
C ALA A 45 -1.77 5.01 -11.02
N ASP A 46 -1.56 5.39 -9.74
CA ASP A 46 -2.55 6.03 -8.88
C ASP A 46 -3.90 5.31 -8.92
N TYR A 47 -3.94 4.09 -8.39
CA TYR A 47 -5.17 3.30 -8.34
C TYR A 47 -6.39 4.08 -7.83
N GLU A 48 -7.45 4.03 -8.63
CA GLU A 48 -8.77 4.51 -8.24
C GLU A 48 -9.76 3.33 -8.26
N PRO A 49 -10.59 3.19 -7.20
CA PRO A 49 -11.64 2.20 -7.18
C PRO A 49 -12.57 2.32 -8.40
N PRO A 50 -12.98 1.20 -9.02
CA PRO A 50 -13.90 1.25 -10.15
C PRO A 50 -15.24 1.89 -9.79
N MET A 51 -15.60 2.97 -10.47
CA MET A 51 -16.90 3.66 -10.33
C MET A 51 -17.77 3.48 -11.58
N VAL A 52 -19.09 3.60 -11.40
CA VAL A 52 -20.09 3.61 -12.47
C VAL A 52 -21.14 4.69 -12.19
N ILE A 53 -21.73 5.26 -13.24
CA ILE A 53 -22.83 6.23 -13.11
C ILE A 53 -24.16 5.48 -13.15
N VAL A 54 -24.93 5.59 -12.08
CA VAL A 54 -26.31 5.08 -12.01
C VAL A 54 -27.23 6.25 -11.71
N ASN A 55 -28.17 6.52 -12.63
CA ASN A 55 -29.11 7.65 -12.52
C ASN A 55 -28.42 9.01 -12.27
N GLY A 56 -27.26 9.24 -12.90
CA GLY A 56 -26.50 10.50 -12.76
C GLY A 56 -25.63 10.58 -11.49
N VAL A 57 -25.60 9.55 -10.64
CA VAL A 57 -24.78 9.49 -9.43
C VAL A 57 -23.63 8.50 -9.62
N LEU A 58 -22.41 8.91 -9.25
CA LEU A 58 -21.26 8.00 -9.19
C LEU A 58 -21.39 7.07 -7.99
N VAL A 59 -21.39 5.76 -8.26
CA VAL A 59 -21.42 4.72 -7.24
C VAL A 59 -20.30 3.70 -7.50
N PRO A 60 -19.79 3.01 -6.46
CA PRO A 60 -18.84 1.91 -6.65
C PRO A 60 -19.42 0.85 -7.59
N LYS A 61 -18.62 0.41 -8.56
CA LYS A 61 -19.00 -0.67 -9.47
C LYS A 61 -18.91 -2.00 -8.71
N LEU A 62 -19.91 -2.87 -8.89
CA LEU A 62 -19.91 -4.20 -8.28
C LEU A 62 -18.73 -5.04 -8.77
N GLU A 63 -18.07 -5.77 -7.86
CA GLU A 63 -16.86 -6.56 -8.17
C GLU A 63 -17.08 -7.60 -9.26
N VAL A 64 -18.28 -8.22 -9.31
CA VAL A 64 -18.63 -9.21 -10.35
C VAL A 64 -18.60 -8.63 -11.77
N ASP A 65 -18.73 -7.31 -11.91
CA ASP A 65 -18.72 -6.61 -13.19
C ASP A 65 -17.32 -6.05 -13.52
N TRP A 66 -16.31 -6.35 -12.71
CA TRP A 66 -14.96 -5.88 -12.95
C TRP A 66 -14.32 -6.68 -14.07
N THR A 67 -13.54 -5.98 -14.89
CA THR A 67 -12.62 -6.62 -15.83
C THR A 67 -11.43 -7.18 -15.05
N ASP A 68 -10.79 -8.24 -15.54
CA ASP A 68 -9.56 -8.81 -14.95
C ASP A 68 -8.51 -7.74 -14.63
N ALA A 69 -8.33 -6.74 -15.50
CA ALA A 69 -7.37 -5.66 -15.28
C ALA A 69 -7.68 -4.82 -14.02
N LYS A 70 -8.96 -4.55 -13.74
CA LYS A 70 -9.42 -3.80 -12.57
C LYS A 70 -9.31 -4.64 -11.31
N GLU A 71 -9.66 -5.92 -11.39
CA GLU A 71 -9.45 -6.87 -10.30
C GLU A 71 -7.96 -6.97 -9.94
N GLN A 72 -7.08 -7.17 -10.92
CA GLN A 72 -5.63 -7.23 -10.68
C GLN A 72 -5.08 -5.92 -10.10
N ALA A 73 -5.61 -4.76 -10.50
CA ALA A 73 -5.25 -3.48 -9.92
C ALA A 73 -5.69 -3.38 -8.45
N SER A 74 -6.92 -3.81 -8.13
CA SER A 74 -7.43 -3.87 -6.76
C SER A 74 -6.59 -4.79 -5.87
N VAL A 75 -6.21 -5.97 -6.37
CA VAL A 75 -5.32 -6.91 -5.66
C VAL A 75 -3.95 -6.28 -5.41
N GLY A 76 -3.38 -5.59 -6.41
CA GLY A 76 -2.12 -4.87 -6.24
C GLY A 76 -2.20 -3.76 -5.20
N ASN A 77 -3.30 -3.01 -5.17
CA ASN A 77 -3.56 -1.98 -4.16
C ASN A 77 -3.63 -2.60 -2.76
N ALA A 78 -4.42 -3.66 -2.59
CA ALA A 78 -4.56 -4.35 -1.31
C ALA A 78 -3.22 -4.90 -0.78
N ARG A 79 -2.39 -5.47 -1.66
CA ARG A 79 -1.04 -5.96 -1.29
C ARG A 79 -0.12 -4.82 -0.86
N ALA A 80 -0.15 -3.70 -1.57
CA ALA A 80 0.66 -2.54 -1.25
C ALA A 80 0.23 -1.90 0.08
N THR A 81 -1.08 -1.69 0.28
CA THR A 81 -1.63 -1.20 1.56
C THR A 81 -1.26 -2.13 2.71
N ASN A 82 -1.39 -3.45 2.52
CA ASN A 82 -0.99 -4.41 3.54
C ASN A 82 0.52 -4.35 3.85
N ALA A 83 1.39 -4.16 2.85
CA ALA A 83 2.81 -3.96 3.09
C ALA A 83 3.06 -2.72 3.98
N ILE A 84 2.42 -1.59 3.66
CA ILE A 84 2.53 -0.37 4.49
C ILE A 84 2.03 -0.63 5.92
N PHE A 85 0.84 -1.25 6.08
CA PHE A 85 0.24 -1.50 7.40
C PHE A 85 1.09 -2.39 8.31
N ASN A 86 1.85 -3.32 7.73
CA ASN A 86 2.73 -4.21 8.51
C ASN A 86 4.06 -3.54 8.92
N ASP A 87 4.42 -2.43 8.29
CA ASP A 87 5.72 -1.77 8.44
C ASP A 87 5.60 -0.33 9.01
N VAL A 88 4.50 -0.07 9.71
CA VAL A 88 4.25 1.15 10.50
C VAL A 88 4.07 0.80 11.98
N ASP A 89 4.39 1.73 12.87
CA ASP A 89 4.11 1.55 14.29
C ASP A 89 2.61 1.69 14.60
N LEU A 90 2.22 1.40 15.84
CA LEU A 90 0.81 1.46 16.24
C LEU A 90 0.21 2.88 16.15
N ASN A 91 1.01 3.93 16.32
CA ASN A 91 0.51 5.31 16.27
C ASN A 91 0.25 5.73 14.84
N VAL A 92 1.17 5.43 13.92
CA VAL A 92 1.03 5.66 12.48
C VAL A 92 -0.09 4.78 11.93
N PHE A 93 -0.18 3.51 12.32
CA PHE A 93 -1.27 2.61 11.91
C PHE A 93 -2.64 3.20 12.23
N LYS A 94 -2.84 3.75 13.43
CA LYS A 94 -4.10 4.40 13.82
C LYS A 94 -4.49 5.59 12.94
N LEU A 95 -3.53 6.23 12.27
CA LEU A 95 -3.79 7.34 11.35
C LEU A 95 -4.24 6.86 9.97
N ILE A 96 -3.75 5.69 9.53
CA ILE A 96 -3.96 5.18 8.17
C ILE A 96 -4.89 3.96 8.10
N ASN A 97 -5.38 3.44 9.23
CA ASN A 97 -6.17 2.21 9.26
C ASN A 97 -7.52 2.29 8.54
N SER A 98 -8.01 3.49 8.25
CA SER A 98 -9.23 3.73 7.46
C SER A 98 -8.94 3.95 5.98
N CYS A 99 -7.67 4.04 5.58
CA CYS A 99 -7.29 4.23 4.18
C CYS A 99 -7.65 2.99 3.37
N THR A 100 -8.35 3.19 2.26
CA THR A 100 -8.82 2.11 1.37
C THR A 100 -7.94 1.95 0.15
N THR A 101 -7.19 3.01 -0.18
CA THR A 101 -6.18 2.99 -1.24
C THR A 101 -4.79 3.16 -0.66
N VAL A 102 -3.80 2.58 -1.33
CA VAL A 102 -2.38 2.77 -1.00
C VAL A 102 -1.93 4.23 -1.11
N LYS A 103 -2.66 5.05 -1.89
CA LYS A 103 -2.38 6.47 -2.05
C LYS A 103 -2.80 7.28 -0.82
N GLU A 104 -3.87 6.88 -0.16
CA GLU A 104 -4.35 7.50 1.08
C GLU A 104 -3.47 7.13 2.28
N ALA A 105 -2.85 5.94 2.26
CA ALA A 105 -1.98 5.42 3.31
C ALA A 105 -0.53 5.95 3.19
#